data_AF-A0A7J3BPQ3-F1
#
_entry.id   AF-A0A7J3BPQ3-F1
#
_cell.length_a   1.000
_cell.length_b   1.000
_cell.length_c   1.000
_cell.angle_alpha   90.00
_cell.angle_beta   90.00
_cell.angle_gamma   90.00
#
_symmetry.space_group_name_H-M   'P 1'
#
loop_
_entity.id
_entity.type
_entity.pdbx_description
1 polymer ?
#
loop_
_entity_poly.entity_id
_entity_poly.type
_entity_poly.pdbx_seq_one_letter_code
_entity_poly.pdbx_strand_id
1 'polypeptide(L)'
;MPTKEEINRVIEWCERVKKERKVLTAIERNPFREEISWLRRYPFIEIDRPLESASPFNLVYDSTTKRLWYFMNGSWRWYEPEIKIEK
;
A
#
# COMPACT_ATOMS: atom_id res chain seq x y z
N MET A 1 14.84 0.68 3.66
CA MET A 1 13.38 0.51 3.87
C MET A 1 12.68 1.19 2.70
N PRO A 2 11.34 1.19 2.56
CA PRO A 2 10.70 2.02 1.54
C PRO A 2 11.08 3.49 1.73
N THR A 3 11.40 4.19 0.64
CA THR A 3 11.60 5.64 0.75
C THR A 3 10.27 6.35 0.91
N LYS A 4 10.30 7.58 1.42
CA LYS A 4 9.11 8.43 1.51
C LYS A 4 8.50 8.67 0.12
N GLU A 5 9.34 8.86 -0.89
CA GLU A 5 8.93 9.08 -2.27
C GLU A 5 8.23 7.86 -2.86
N GLU A 6 8.75 6.65 -2.61
CA GLU A 6 8.12 5.41 -3.05
C GLU A 6 6.75 5.20 -2.38
N ILE A 7 6.66 5.39 -1.06
CA ILE A 7 5.39 5.28 -0.33
C ILE A 7 4.36 6.29 -0.88
N ASN A 8 4.77 7.56 -1.02
CA ASN A 8 3.88 8.60 -1.53
C ASN A 8 3.39 8.29 -2.94
N ARG A 9 4.27 7.81 -3.82
CA ARG A 9 3.91 7.42 -5.19
C ARG A 9 2.84 6.33 -5.22
N VAL A 10 2.92 5.35 -4.32
CA VAL A 10 1.92 4.28 -4.21
C VAL A 10 0.60 4.83 -3.65
N ILE A 11 0.64 5.68 -2.61
CA ILE A 11 -0.54 6.30 -2.01
C ILE A 11 -1.29 7.15 -3.04
N GLU A 12 -0.59 8.03 -3.77
CA GLU A 12 -1.17 8.88 -4.80
C GLU A 12 -1.87 8.06 -5.89
N TRP A 13 -1.27 6.94 -6.29
CA TRP A 13 -1.89 6.04 -7.24
C TRP A 13 -3.17 5.39 -6.67
N CYS A 14 -3.15 4.96 -5.41
CA CYS A 14 -4.34 4.36 -4.77
C CYS A 14 -5.49 5.37 -4.64
N GLU A 15 -5.18 6.61 -4.25
CA GLU A 15 -6.16 7.70 -4.17
C GLU A 15 -6.81 7.98 -5.52
N ARG A 16 -5.99 8.00 -6.60
CA ARG A 16 -6.48 8.17 -7.96
C ARG A 16 -7.42 7.03 -8.37
N VAL A 17 -7.02 5.77 -8.14
CA VAL A 17 -7.85 4.59 -8.44
C VAL A 17 -9.19 4.66 -7.70
N LYS A 18 -9.17 4.98 -6.41
CA LYS A 18 -10.39 5.10 -5.60
C LYS A 18 -11.35 6.15 -6.17
N LYS A 19 -10.82 7.32 -6.53
CA LYS A 19 -11.58 8.43 -7.11
C LYS A 19 -12.18 8.07 -8.47
N GLU A 20 -11.42 7.37 -9.32
CA GLU A 20 -11.84 6.94 -10.66
C GLU A 20 -12.94 5.85 -10.59
N ARG A 21 -12.76 4.85 -9.72
CA ARG A 21 -13.68 3.71 -9.61
C ARG A 21 -14.99 4.04 -8.88
N LYS A 22 -14.98 5.03 -7.97
CA LYS A 22 -16.14 5.39 -7.12
C LYS A 22 -16.72 4.20 -6.33
N VAL A 23 -15.85 3.31 -5.87
CA VAL A 23 -16.20 2.13 -5.06
C VAL A 23 -15.71 2.28 -3.63
N LEU A 24 -16.34 1.55 -2.71
CA LEU A 24 -15.91 1.49 -1.31
C LEU A 24 -14.56 0.78 -1.15
N THR A 25 -14.36 -0.31 -1.89
CA THR A 25 -13.12 -1.10 -1.86
C THR A 25 -12.72 -1.52 -3.27
N ALA A 26 -11.44 -1.62 -3.56
CA ALA A 26 -10.93 -2.12 -4.84
C ALA A 26 -9.79 -3.11 -4.65
N ILE A 27 -9.62 -4.03 -5.60
CA ILE A 27 -8.45 -4.91 -5.68
C ILE A 27 -7.85 -4.69 -7.06
N GLU A 28 -6.62 -4.19 -7.11
CA GLU A 28 -5.96 -3.87 -8.36
C GLU A 28 -4.63 -4.61 -8.45
N ARG A 29 -4.22 -4.95 -9.68
CA ARG A 29 -2.86 -5.46 -9.92
C ARG A 29 -1.86 -4.41 -9.49
N ASN A 30 -0.83 -4.80 -8.75
CA ASN A 30 0.20 -3.88 -8.30
C ASN A 30 1.04 -3.43 -9.52
N PRO A 31 0.95 -2.16 -9.95
CA PRO A 31 1.66 -1.69 -11.14
C PRO A 31 3.16 -1.45 -10.87
N PHE A 32 3.57 -1.42 -9.61
CA PHE A 32 4.92 -1.03 -9.20
C PHE A 32 5.85 -2.22 -8.98
N ARG A 33 5.39 -3.46 -9.24
CA ARG A 33 6.15 -4.68 -8.91
C ARG A 33 7.53 -4.69 -9.57
N GLU A 34 7.63 -4.31 -10.83
CA GLU A 34 8.90 -4.37 -11.53
C GLU A 34 9.82 -3.20 -11.18
N GLU A 35 9.24 -2.07 -10.77
CA GLU A 35 9.95 -0.79 -10.54
C GLU A 35 10.45 -0.62 -9.10
N ILE A 36 9.67 -1.07 -8.11
CA ILE A 36 9.93 -0.83 -6.68
C ILE A 36 10.21 -2.16 -5.99
N SER A 37 11.44 -2.32 -5.50
CA SER A 37 11.97 -3.60 -5.00
C SER A 37 11.11 -4.23 -3.90
N TRP A 38 10.63 -3.44 -2.92
CA TRP A 38 9.84 -3.96 -1.81
C TRP A 38 8.39 -4.31 -2.20
N LEU A 39 7.93 -3.84 -3.36
CA LEU A 39 6.60 -4.12 -3.88
C LEU A 39 6.51 -5.40 -4.70
N ARG A 40 7.64 -5.97 -5.14
CA ARG A 40 7.73 -7.21 -5.93
C ARG A 40 6.90 -8.36 -5.36
N ARG A 41 6.91 -8.49 -4.03
CA ARG A 41 6.25 -9.57 -3.29
C ARG A 41 4.72 -9.44 -3.24
N TYR A 42 4.16 -8.27 -3.55
CA TYR A 42 2.72 -8.02 -3.48
C TYR A 42 2.13 -8.04 -4.90
N PRO A 43 1.42 -9.11 -5.30
CA PRO A 43 0.83 -9.20 -6.63
C PRO A 43 -0.31 -8.18 -6.84
N PHE A 44 -1.04 -7.85 -5.77
CA PHE A 44 -2.15 -6.92 -5.78
C PHE A 44 -2.03 -5.87 -4.67
N ILE A 45 -2.74 -4.75 -4.87
CA ILE A 45 -3.01 -3.73 -3.88
C ILE A 45 -4.52 -3.72 -3.61
N GLU A 46 -4.91 -3.90 -2.35
CA GLU A 46 -6.29 -3.86 -1.88
C GLU A 46 -6.55 -2.49 -1.25
N ILE A 47 -7.45 -1.71 -1.84
CA ILE A 47 -7.80 -0.36 -1.39
C ILE A 47 -9.02 -0.44 -0.48
N ASP A 48 -8.87 0.07 0.74
CA ASP A 48 -9.86 0.15 1.83
C ASP A 48 -10.52 -1.17 2.20
N ARG A 49 -9.90 -2.28 1.81
CA ARG A 49 -10.33 -3.61 2.24
C ARG A 49 -10.07 -3.75 3.75
N PRO A 50 -11.06 -4.16 4.56
CA PRO A 50 -10.83 -4.46 5.97
C PRO A 50 -9.70 -5.47 6.14
N LEU A 51 -8.79 -5.21 7.09
CA LEU A 51 -7.59 -6.04 7.31
C LEU A 51 -7.94 -7.50 7.68
N GLU A 52 -9.10 -7.73 8.26
CA GLU A 52 -9.64 -9.05 8.62
C GLU A 52 -10.05 -9.85 7.38
N SER A 53 -10.37 -9.16 6.27
CA SER A 53 -10.83 -9.74 5.01
C SER A 53 -9.80 -9.63 3.89
N ALA A 54 -8.69 -8.92 4.12
CA ALA A 54 -7.63 -8.71 3.15
C ALA A 54 -6.72 -9.94 3.03
N SER A 55 -6.12 -10.14 1.85
CA SER A 55 -5.16 -11.21 1.66
C SER A 55 -3.83 -10.88 2.35
N PRO A 56 -3.28 -11.80 3.17
CA PRO A 56 -1.93 -11.65 3.75
C PRO A 56 -0.80 -11.53 2.71
N PHE A 57 -1.07 -11.89 1.46
CA PHE A 57 -0.08 -11.82 0.37
C PHE A 57 -0.11 -10.49 -0.39
N ASN A 58 -1.08 -9.62 -0.12
CA ASN A 58 -1.27 -8.36 -0.82
C ASN A 58 -0.84 -7.17 0.06
N LEU A 59 -0.64 -6.03 -0.60
CA LEU A 59 -0.52 -4.75 0.09
C LEU A 59 -1.92 -4.19 0.30
N VAL A 60 -2.20 -3.59 1.46
CA VAL A 60 -3.48 -2.95 1.71
C VAL A 60 -3.28 -1.45 1.88
N TYR A 61 -4.02 -0.65 1.12
CA TYR A 61 -4.05 0.80 1.29
C TYR A 61 -5.28 1.20 2.11
N ASP A 62 -5.09 1.97 3.19
CA ASP A 62 -6.16 2.60 3.96
C ASP A 62 -6.16 4.11 3.70
N SER A 63 -7.20 4.58 3.02
CA SER A 63 -7.38 5.99 2.67
C SER A 63 -7.71 6.90 3.85
N THR A 64 -8.24 6.35 4.94
CA THR A 64 -8.57 7.12 6.15
C THR A 64 -7.31 7.57 6.86
N THR A 65 -6.36 6.65 7.02
CA THR A 65 -5.07 6.93 7.68
C THR A 65 -3.95 7.26 6.70
N LYS A 66 -4.19 7.12 5.40
CA LYS A 66 -3.21 7.23 4.31
C LYS A 66 -2.00 6.34 4.54
N ARG A 67 -2.25 5.06 4.87
CA ARG A 67 -1.21 4.08 5.20
C ARG A 67 -1.24 2.88 4.26
N LEU A 68 -0.06 2.32 4.04
CA LEU A 68 0.14 1.06 3.33
C LEU A 68 0.47 -0.03 4.34
N TRP A 69 -0.45 -0.96 4.50
CA TRP A 69 -0.37 -2.09 5.39
C TRP A 69 0.14 -3.34 4.66
N TYR A 70 0.92 -4.13 5.37
CA TYR A 70 1.41 -5.42 4.95
C TYR A 70 1.32 -6.42 6.09
N PHE A 71 1.13 -7.69 5.74
CA PHE A 71 1.10 -8.76 6.73
C PHE A 71 2.49 -9.37 6.93
N MET A 72 2.90 -9.48 8.18
CA MET A 72 4.17 -10.09 8.56
C MET A 72 4.06 -10.77 9.92
N ASN A 73 4.50 -12.03 9.98
CA ASN A 73 4.57 -12.83 11.22
C ASN A 73 3.26 -12.86 12.02
N GLY A 74 2.13 -13.11 11.35
CA GLY A 74 0.83 -13.21 12.02
C GLY A 74 0.17 -11.87 12.37
N SER A 75 0.77 -10.74 11.97
CA SER A 75 0.29 -9.40 12.32
C SER A 75 0.30 -8.46 11.12
N TRP A 76 -0.68 -7.56 11.07
CA TRP A 76 -0.66 -6.42 10.16
C TRP A 76 0.27 -5.32 10.71
N ARG A 77 1.08 -4.77 9.82
CA ARG A 77 1.96 -3.63 10.09
C ARG A 77 1.82 -2.63 8.95
N TRP A 78 2.22 -1.38 9.14
CA TRP A 78 2.29 -0.42 8.05
C TRP A 78 3.73 -0.06 7.73
N TYR A 79 3.94 0.36 6.49
CA TYR A 79 5.22 0.93 6.08
C TYR A 79 5.37 2.34 6.63
N GLU A 80 6.43 2.56 7.39
CA GLU A 80 6.84 3.89 7.83
C GLU A 80 7.83 4.48 6.82
N PRO A 81 7.65 5.74 6.40
CA PRO A 81 8.62 6.41 5.55
C PRO A 81 9.91 6.66 6.33
N GLU A 82 11.06 6.44 5.70
CA GLU A 82 12.34 6.88 6.26
C GLU A 82 12.33 8.40 6.50
N ILE A 83 12.45 8.82 7.76
CA ILE A 83 12.63 10.23 8.13
C ILE A 83 14.13 10.50 8.07
N LYS A 84 14.60 11.13 6.99
CA LYS A 84 15.94 11.72 6.97
C LYS A 84 15.92 12.95 7.88
N ILE A 85 16.53 12.85 9.05
CA ILE A 85 16.83 14.02 9.89
C ILE A 85 18.07 14.66 9.27
N GLU A 86 17.89 15.79 8.60
CA GLU A 86 19.01 16.66 8.23
C GLU A 86 19.68 17.13 9.54
N LYS A 87 20.97 16.80 9.70
CA LYS A 87 21.81 17.28 10.80
C LYS A 87 22.44 18.61 10.41
#